data_AF-A0A367Z9A6-F1
#
_entry.id   AF-A0A367Z9A6-F1
#
_cell.length_a   1.000
_cell.length_b   1.000
_cell.length_c   1.000
_cell.angle_alpha   90.00
_cell.angle_beta   90.00
_cell.angle_gamma   90.00
#
_symmetry.space_group_name_H-M   'P 1'
#
loop_
_entity.id
_entity.type
_entity.pdbx_description
1 polymer ?
#
loop_
_entity_poly.entity_id
_entity_poly.type
_entity_poly.pdbx_seq_one_letter_code
_entity_poly.pdbx_strand_id
1 'polypeptide(L)'
;MLILGAAIGLLLSVVFALLISRSITIPVSIMAPALVNLSKGNLNRDVAQEVKESIMSRKDEMGLLGKGLGGAEIYLQEMAAVAERIAGGDLTVSVEPKSEKDELGLSFAKMVASLQQSVEEVAGSAQQVGAAANQLAQASNQAGAATGQVATTIQQVSRGITQESESVSRTSASVEQLARAIDGVAKGAQEQSKAAEKAVDVTSQISAAIQQVAQNATVVTQEANQAAQSAKEGAGKVSNTLQIIEAIRRKVGEAAEKVSQMGKHSDQITLIVETIEDIASQTNLLALNAAIEAARAGEHGKGFAVVADEVRKLAERASTSTRQIGEIIKETQRAVGEAVAAMQEGMKEVESGVAQGSEVGEALEAILKSAQAVSEQASQAASAAQEMMAMSSELVAAVDTVSAVIEENTAATEEMAASANDVTSAIENIASVSEENSAAVEQISASTEELSAQVEEVAASARSLEDLSQVLLDVVSRFKLQAQSGDGRREEKLSSMKPAMVAGNGHSQSLSEKV
;
A
#
# COMPACT_ATOMS: atom_id res chain seq x y z
N MET A 1 30.40 151.77 -72.00
CA MET A 1 30.11 151.41 -70.59
C MET A 1 29.00 150.34 -70.43
N LEU A 2 28.72 149.48 -71.44
CA LEU A 2 27.78 148.35 -71.32
C LEU A 2 28.42 146.97 -71.62
N ILE A 3 29.58 146.93 -72.28
CA ILE A 3 30.25 145.67 -72.70
C ILE A 3 31.19 145.13 -71.60
N LEU A 4 31.67 145.95 -70.66
CA LEU A 4 32.60 145.53 -69.58
C LEU A 4 31.88 144.86 -68.39
N GLY A 5 30.60 145.18 -68.16
CA GLY A 5 29.79 144.54 -67.11
C GLY A 5 29.36 143.10 -67.45
N ALA A 6 29.16 142.81 -68.74
CA ALA A 6 28.79 141.47 -69.20
C ALA A 6 29.95 140.45 -69.09
N ALA A 7 31.19 140.88 -69.34
CA ALA A 7 32.37 140.01 -69.23
C ALA A 7 32.70 139.61 -67.78
N ILE A 8 32.54 140.54 -66.82
CA ILE A 8 32.77 140.28 -65.39
C ILE A 8 31.67 139.38 -64.82
N GLY A 9 30.41 139.57 -65.23
CA GLY A 9 29.30 138.68 -64.85
C GLY A 9 29.50 137.24 -65.33
N LEU A 10 30.00 137.06 -66.56
CA LEU A 10 30.25 135.73 -67.12
C LEU A 10 31.45 135.04 -66.45
N LEU A 11 32.51 135.78 -66.12
CA LEU A 11 33.68 135.24 -65.44
C LEU A 11 33.41 134.89 -63.97
N LEU A 12 32.63 135.70 -63.26
CA LEU A 12 32.12 135.37 -61.92
C LEU A 12 31.19 134.15 -61.94
N SER A 13 30.35 134.01 -62.96
CA SER A 13 29.49 132.83 -63.10
C SER A 13 30.29 131.54 -63.34
N VAL A 14 31.40 131.59 -64.12
CA VAL A 14 32.27 130.43 -64.36
C VAL A 14 33.09 130.08 -63.12
N VAL A 15 33.62 131.06 -62.39
CA VAL A 15 34.34 130.82 -61.13
C VAL A 15 33.39 130.28 -60.05
N PHE A 16 32.18 130.82 -59.96
CA PHE A 16 31.15 130.34 -59.03
C PHE A 16 30.67 128.93 -59.41
N ALA A 17 30.52 128.63 -60.70
CA ALA A 17 30.19 127.29 -61.20
C ALA A 17 31.32 126.28 -60.93
N LEU A 18 32.60 126.67 -61.07
CA LEU A 18 33.73 125.81 -60.73
C LEU A 18 33.85 125.57 -59.21
N LEU A 19 33.57 126.59 -58.39
CA LEU A 19 33.55 126.45 -56.93
C LEU A 19 32.39 125.55 -56.47
N ILE A 20 31.17 125.73 -57.00
CA ILE A 20 30.05 124.82 -56.72
C ILE A 20 30.35 123.41 -57.22
N SER A 21 30.93 123.28 -58.42
CA SER A 21 31.27 121.97 -58.99
C SER A 21 32.28 121.21 -58.12
N ARG A 22 33.33 121.88 -57.64
CA ARG A 22 34.38 121.26 -56.82
C ARG A 22 33.99 121.13 -55.33
N SER A 23 33.18 122.04 -54.81
CA SER A 23 32.77 122.06 -53.41
C SER A 23 31.55 121.17 -53.13
N ILE A 24 30.59 121.09 -54.06
CA ILE A 24 29.31 120.40 -53.86
C ILE A 24 29.12 119.29 -54.89
N THR A 25 29.22 119.58 -56.20
CA THR A 25 28.80 118.64 -57.24
C THR A 25 29.64 117.36 -57.27
N ILE A 26 30.97 117.44 -57.15
CA ILE A 26 31.85 116.26 -57.17
C ILE A 26 31.66 115.36 -55.93
N PRO A 27 31.67 115.87 -54.69
CA PRO A 27 31.34 115.06 -53.51
C PRO A 27 29.95 114.42 -53.60
N VAL A 28 28.94 115.19 -54.03
CA VAL A 28 27.58 114.69 -54.18
C VAL A 28 27.49 113.64 -55.29
N SER A 29 28.22 113.77 -56.41
CA SER A 29 28.21 112.78 -57.48
C SER A 29 28.92 111.47 -57.11
N ILE A 30 29.68 111.42 -56.01
CA ILE A 30 30.30 110.20 -55.47
C ILE A 30 29.44 109.64 -54.33
N MET A 31 28.95 110.51 -53.45
CA MET A 31 28.11 110.14 -52.32
C MET A 31 26.71 109.69 -52.71
N ALA A 32 26.09 110.30 -53.74
CA ALA A 32 24.76 109.91 -54.18
C ALA A 32 24.73 108.48 -54.76
N PRO A 33 25.66 108.06 -55.65
CA PRO A 33 25.77 106.66 -56.04
C PRO A 33 26.10 105.74 -54.86
N ALA A 34 26.98 106.16 -53.93
CA ALA A 34 27.32 105.36 -52.76
C ALA A 34 26.10 105.15 -51.82
N LEU A 35 25.26 106.18 -51.62
CA LEU A 35 23.99 106.06 -50.90
C LEU A 35 22.99 105.17 -51.64
N VAL A 36 22.90 105.29 -52.98
CA VAL A 36 22.05 104.41 -53.81
C VAL A 36 22.52 102.96 -53.71
N ASN A 37 23.83 102.72 -53.75
CA ASN A 37 24.41 101.39 -53.56
C ASN A 37 24.11 100.84 -52.17
N LEU A 38 24.27 101.66 -51.13
CA LEU A 38 23.97 101.29 -49.75
C LEU A 38 22.49 100.92 -49.59
N SER A 39 21.58 101.69 -50.22
CA SER A 39 20.15 101.39 -50.24
C SER A 39 19.78 100.10 -50.98
N LYS A 40 20.65 99.63 -51.88
CA LYS A 40 20.54 98.35 -52.59
C LYS A 40 21.30 97.21 -51.89
N GLY A 41 21.86 97.45 -50.71
CA GLY A 41 22.65 96.47 -49.95
C GLY A 41 24.09 96.28 -50.46
N ASN A 42 24.56 97.09 -51.42
CA ASN A 42 25.96 97.11 -51.82
C ASN A 42 26.74 98.03 -50.87
N LEU A 43 27.60 97.43 -50.05
CA LEU A 43 28.36 98.09 -48.99
C LEU A 43 29.57 98.87 -49.51
N ASN A 44 29.57 99.28 -50.78
CA ASN A 44 30.58 100.14 -51.42
C ASN A 44 32.03 99.69 -51.19
N ARG A 45 32.27 98.38 -51.07
CA ARG A 45 33.61 97.79 -50.91
C ARG A 45 34.53 98.11 -52.09
N ASP A 46 33.96 98.36 -53.26
CA ASP A 46 34.67 98.60 -54.52
C ASP A 46 35.06 100.07 -54.75
N VAL A 47 34.65 100.98 -53.86
CA VAL A 47 35.04 102.40 -53.96
C VAL A 47 36.45 102.56 -53.38
N ALA A 48 37.39 103.04 -54.19
CA ALA A 48 38.79 103.22 -53.79
C ALA A 48 38.92 104.05 -52.50
N GLN A 49 39.76 103.58 -51.57
CA GLN A 49 39.92 104.18 -50.24
C GLN A 49 40.34 105.66 -50.31
N GLU A 50 41.17 106.00 -51.30
CA GLU A 50 41.61 107.36 -51.61
C GLU A 50 40.43 108.31 -51.90
N VAL A 51 39.40 107.80 -52.59
CA VAL A 51 38.19 108.55 -52.92
C VAL A 51 37.34 108.77 -51.66
N LYS A 52 37.22 107.78 -50.79
CA LYS A 52 36.51 107.90 -49.50
C LYS A 52 37.19 108.93 -48.59
N GLU A 53 38.51 108.84 -48.45
CA GLU A 53 39.30 109.78 -47.64
C GLU A 53 39.27 111.21 -48.18
N SER A 54 39.26 111.39 -49.51
CA SER A 54 39.16 112.72 -50.14
C SER A 54 37.87 113.47 -49.76
N ILE A 55 36.82 112.75 -49.38
CA ILE A 55 35.54 113.31 -48.93
C ILE A 55 35.54 113.41 -47.40
N MET A 56 35.92 112.35 -46.68
CA MET A 56 35.90 112.29 -45.21
C MET A 56 36.89 113.24 -44.53
N SER A 57 37.99 113.62 -45.20
CA SER A 57 38.99 114.56 -44.66
C SER A 57 38.58 116.03 -44.78
N ARG A 58 37.46 116.33 -45.46
CA ARG A 58 36.92 117.68 -45.56
C ARG A 58 36.35 118.15 -44.21
N LYS A 59 36.45 119.45 -43.96
CA LYS A 59 35.97 120.11 -42.72
C LYS A 59 34.61 120.80 -42.87
N ASP A 60 33.94 120.59 -44.00
CA ASP A 60 32.62 121.14 -44.33
C ASP A 60 31.51 120.10 -44.13
N GLU A 61 30.28 120.48 -44.43
CA GLU A 61 29.10 119.62 -44.33
C GLU A 61 29.20 118.38 -45.23
N MET A 62 29.93 118.46 -46.34
CA MET A 62 30.20 117.32 -47.23
C MET A 62 31.15 116.30 -46.58
N GLY A 63 32.13 116.77 -45.81
CA GLY A 63 32.97 115.89 -44.99
C GLY A 63 32.23 115.23 -43.84
N LEU A 64 31.31 115.95 -43.20
CA LEU A 64 30.44 115.38 -42.16
C LEU A 64 29.49 114.30 -42.75
N LEU A 65 28.87 114.59 -43.90
CA LEU A 65 28.05 113.62 -44.62
C LEU A 65 28.89 112.41 -45.04
N GLY A 66 30.12 112.62 -45.53
CA GLY A 66 31.03 111.53 -45.91
C GLY A 66 31.45 110.67 -44.73
N LYS A 67 31.71 111.26 -43.56
CA LYS A 67 31.98 110.52 -42.32
C LYS A 67 30.76 109.75 -41.83
N GLY A 68 29.56 110.33 -41.92
CA GLY A 68 28.31 109.65 -41.59
C GLY A 68 28.03 108.47 -42.52
N LEU A 69 28.22 108.67 -43.84
CA LEU A 69 28.06 107.63 -44.85
C LEU A 69 29.11 106.52 -44.71
N GLY A 70 30.38 106.87 -44.48
CA GLY A 70 31.46 105.90 -44.22
C GLY A 70 31.28 105.14 -42.91
N GLY A 71 30.76 105.80 -41.86
CA GLY A 71 30.39 105.15 -40.60
C GLY A 71 29.23 104.16 -40.79
N ALA A 72 28.21 104.52 -41.55
CA ALA A 72 27.10 103.62 -41.91
C ALA A 72 27.58 102.44 -42.77
N GLU A 73 28.53 102.68 -43.69
CA GLU A 73 29.16 101.64 -44.51
C GLU A 73 29.94 100.63 -43.64
N ILE A 74 30.84 101.11 -42.77
CA ILE A 74 31.63 100.27 -41.86
C ILE A 74 30.71 99.45 -40.96
N TYR A 75 29.69 100.09 -40.39
CA TYR A 75 28.73 99.44 -39.51
C TYR A 75 27.96 98.31 -40.22
N LEU A 76 27.47 98.55 -41.44
CA LEU A 76 26.80 97.51 -42.23
C LEU A 76 27.76 96.41 -42.72
N GLN A 77 29.04 96.73 -42.94
CA GLN A 77 30.08 95.73 -43.22
C GLN A 77 30.40 94.85 -42.00
N GLU A 78 30.44 95.43 -40.80
CA GLU A 78 30.56 94.67 -39.54
C GLU A 78 29.35 93.75 -39.36
N MET A 79 28.13 94.24 -39.58
CA MET A 79 26.91 93.42 -39.48
C MET A 79 26.85 92.31 -40.54
N ALA A 80 27.32 92.57 -41.76
CA ALA A 80 27.45 91.54 -42.79
C ALA A 80 28.47 90.47 -42.42
N ALA A 81 29.61 90.85 -41.82
CA ALA A 81 30.60 89.89 -41.32
C ALA A 81 30.06 89.06 -40.14
N VAL A 82 29.27 89.67 -39.24
CA VAL A 82 28.54 88.95 -38.18
C VAL A 82 27.56 87.94 -38.80
N ALA A 83 26.77 88.35 -39.79
CA ALA A 83 25.82 87.46 -40.47
C ALA A 83 26.53 86.27 -41.16
N GLU A 84 27.68 86.51 -41.78
CA GLU A 84 28.51 85.48 -42.42
C GLU A 84 29.08 84.48 -41.40
N ARG A 85 29.49 84.96 -40.22
CA ARG A 85 29.92 84.08 -39.11
C ARG A 85 28.77 83.24 -38.56
N ILE A 86 27.59 83.84 -38.37
CA ILE A 86 26.38 83.11 -37.95
C ILE A 86 26.00 82.04 -38.99
N ALA A 87 26.02 82.39 -40.27
CA ALA A 87 25.75 81.46 -41.38
C ALA A 87 26.79 80.33 -41.46
N GLY A 88 28.04 80.61 -41.11
CA GLY A 88 29.11 79.63 -40.94
C GLY A 88 29.03 78.79 -39.65
N GLY A 89 27.98 78.97 -38.85
CA GLY A 89 27.77 78.25 -37.59
C GLY A 89 28.56 78.81 -36.41
N ASP A 90 29.32 79.90 -36.56
CA ASP A 90 30.03 80.52 -35.45
C ASP A 90 29.12 81.46 -34.65
N LEU A 91 28.42 80.88 -33.68
CA LEU A 91 27.55 81.62 -32.77
C LEU A 91 28.31 82.24 -31.60
N THR A 92 29.65 82.14 -31.53
CA THR A 92 30.44 82.82 -30.48
C THR A 92 30.62 84.32 -30.73
N VAL A 93 30.15 84.81 -31.88
CA VAL A 93 30.23 86.22 -32.27
C VAL A 93 29.46 87.11 -31.28
N SER A 94 30.12 88.15 -30.78
CA SER A 94 29.52 89.17 -29.92
C SER A 94 29.18 90.39 -30.76
N VAL A 95 27.90 90.77 -30.76
CA VAL A 95 27.41 91.99 -31.42
C VAL A 95 27.27 93.07 -30.36
N GLU A 96 28.19 94.02 -30.37
CA GLU A 96 28.16 95.16 -29.45
C GLU A 96 27.39 96.32 -30.11
N PRO A 97 26.20 96.69 -29.61
CA PRO A 97 25.41 97.79 -30.18
C PRO A 97 26.21 99.10 -30.12
N LYS A 98 26.29 99.84 -31.22
CA LYS A 98 27.06 101.10 -31.28
C LYS A 98 26.37 102.27 -30.55
N SER A 99 25.09 102.11 -30.21
CA SER A 99 24.24 103.12 -29.58
C SER A 99 23.03 102.46 -28.93
N GLU A 100 22.40 103.12 -27.95
CA GLU A 100 21.12 102.71 -27.37
C GLU A 100 19.97 102.66 -28.40
N LYS A 101 20.12 103.35 -29.54
CA LYS A 101 19.17 103.33 -30.67
C LYS A 101 19.63 102.48 -31.85
N ASP A 102 20.65 101.64 -31.65
CA ASP A 102 21.16 100.76 -32.70
C ASP A 102 20.20 99.57 -32.95
N GLU A 103 19.15 99.81 -33.74
CA GLU A 103 18.10 98.82 -34.02
C GLU A 103 18.65 97.54 -34.67
N LEU A 104 19.63 97.67 -35.58
CA LEU A 104 20.25 96.53 -36.25
C LEU A 104 21.14 95.73 -35.29
N GLY A 105 21.97 96.41 -34.50
CA GLY A 105 22.91 95.77 -33.58
C GLY A 105 22.17 95.06 -32.44
N LEU A 106 21.13 95.70 -31.90
CA LEU A 106 20.24 95.08 -30.91
C LEU A 106 19.48 93.88 -31.50
N SER A 107 19.00 93.97 -32.73
CA SER A 107 18.29 92.86 -33.38
C SER A 107 19.21 91.69 -33.71
N PHE A 108 20.43 91.94 -34.18
CA PHE A 108 21.44 90.91 -34.43
C PHE A 108 21.92 90.26 -33.12
N ALA A 109 22.15 91.04 -32.06
CA ALA A 109 22.48 90.51 -30.74
C ALA A 109 21.36 89.60 -30.22
N LYS A 110 20.09 90.02 -30.35
CA LYS A 110 18.92 89.21 -29.98
C LYS A 110 18.78 87.95 -30.84
N MET A 111 19.08 88.04 -32.13
CA MET A 111 19.07 86.89 -33.05
C MET A 111 20.15 85.87 -32.68
N VAL A 112 21.39 86.31 -32.44
CA VAL A 112 22.49 85.43 -31.99
C VAL A 112 22.11 84.77 -30.67
N ALA A 113 21.62 85.53 -29.69
CA ALA A 113 21.19 84.97 -28.41
C ALA A 113 20.04 83.95 -28.56
N SER A 114 19.05 84.23 -29.43
CA SER A 114 17.94 83.31 -29.67
C SER A 114 18.37 82.03 -30.40
N LEU A 115 19.31 82.14 -31.35
CA LEU A 115 19.91 81.00 -32.05
C LEU A 115 20.78 80.16 -31.11
N GLN A 116 21.61 80.80 -30.26
CA GLN A 116 22.36 80.12 -29.21
C GLN A 116 21.43 79.34 -28.28
N GLN A 117 20.39 80.01 -27.76
CA GLN A 117 19.39 79.36 -26.89
C GLN A 117 18.69 78.19 -27.60
N SER A 118 18.27 78.35 -28.86
CA SER A 118 17.60 77.28 -29.61
C SER A 118 18.54 76.08 -29.85
N VAL A 119 19.81 76.34 -30.18
CA VAL A 119 20.82 75.28 -30.38
C VAL A 119 21.15 74.59 -29.05
N GLU A 120 21.23 75.32 -27.94
CA GLU A 120 21.38 74.75 -26.59
C GLU A 120 20.17 73.91 -26.18
N GLU A 121 18.95 74.38 -26.44
CA GLU A 121 17.70 73.63 -26.18
C GLU A 121 17.63 72.35 -27.02
N VAL A 122 18.01 72.40 -28.30
CA VAL A 122 18.09 71.22 -29.18
C VAL A 122 19.18 70.25 -28.70
N ALA A 123 20.35 70.76 -28.30
CA ALA A 123 21.43 69.95 -27.74
C ALA A 123 20.99 69.22 -26.46
N GLY A 124 20.35 69.96 -25.54
CA GLY A 124 19.82 69.42 -24.29
C GLY A 124 18.72 68.39 -24.54
N SER A 125 17.82 68.66 -25.48
CA SER A 125 16.75 67.73 -25.87
C SER A 125 17.29 66.47 -26.53
N ALA A 126 18.27 66.59 -27.42
CA ALA A 126 18.94 65.46 -28.05
C ALA A 126 19.63 64.59 -26.98
N GLN A 127 20.38 65.20 -26.06
CA GLN A 127 21.02 64.46 -24.96
C GLN A 127 19.99 63.75 -24.06
N GLN A 128 18.83 64.37 -23.79
CA GLN A 128 17.73 63.72 -23.07
C GLN A 128 17.13 62.54 -23.85
N VAL A 129 16.94 62.68 -25.16
CA VAL A 129 16.47 61.58 -26.03
C VAL A 129 17.46 60.42 -26.03
N GLY A 130 18.76 60.69 -26.16
CA GLY A 130 19.79 59.65 -26.10
C GLY A 130 19.83 58.94 -24.74
N ALA A 131 19.70 59.68 -23.64
CA ALA A 131 19.63 59.09 -22.30
C ALA A 131 18.36 58.22 -22.13
N ALA A 132 17.21 58.71 -22.56
CA ALA A 132 15.95 57.96 -22.53
C ALA A 132 15.98 56.71 -23.42
N ALA A 133 16.59 56.81 -24.60
CA ALA A 133 16.80 55.71 -25.52
C ALA A 133 17.68 54.62 -24.91
N ASN A 134 18.80 54.98 -24.27
CA ASN A 134 19.66 54.01 -23.59
C ASN A 134 18.96 53.35 -22.40
N GLN A 135 18.20 54.13 -21.61
CA GLN A 135 17.36 53.56 -20.53
C GLN A 135 16.31 52.59 -21.08
N LEU A 136 15.66 52.92 -22.20
CA LEU A 136 14.70 52.06 -22.86
C LEU A 136 15.36 50.78 -23.39
N ALA A 137 16.54 50.86 -24.00
CA ALA A 137 17.30 49.71 -24.46
C ALA A 137 17.69 48.77 -23.31
N GLN A 138 18.11 49.32 -22.16
CA GLN A 138 18.38 48.53 -20.96
C GLN A 138 17.12 47.84 -20.44
N ALA A 139 16.00 48.58 -20.36
CA ALA A 139 14.71 48.02 -19.95
C ALA A 139 14.24 46.91 -20.90
N SER A 140 14.40 47.08 -22.21
CA SER A 140 14.10 46.05 -23.21
C SER A 140 14.97 44.82 -23.06
N ASN A 141 16.29 44.97 -22.88
CA ASN A 141 17.18 43.82 -22.65
C ASN A 141 16.79 43.05 -21.37
N GLN A 142 16.43 43.76 -20.31
CA GLN A 142 15.96 43.15 -19.07
C GLN A 142 14.62 42.45 -19.25
N ALA A 143 13.67 43.07 -19.97
CA ALA A 143 12.39 42.46 -20.32
C ALA A 143 12.60 41.18 -21.14
N GLY A 144 13.51 41.19 -22.12
CA GLY A 144 13.82 40.01 -22.94
C GLY A 144 14.40 38.86 -22.12
N ALA A 145 15.29 39.16 -21.17
CA ALA A 145 15.79 38.15 -20.24
C ALA A 145 14.66 37.56 -19.37
N ALA A 146 13.75 38.40 -18.86
CA ALA A 146 12.59 37.95 -18.09
C ALA A 146 11.63 37.09 -18.95
N THR A 147 11.36 37.48 -20.19
CA THR A 147 10.55 36.70 -21.15
C THR A 147 11.19 35.34 -21.43
N GLY A 148 12.52 35.27 -21.61
CA GLY A 148 13.24 34.01 -21.77
C GLY A 148 13.17 33.09 -20.53
N GLN A 149 13.19 33.67 -19.33
CA GLN A 149 12.95 32.91 -18.09
C GLN A 149 11.52 32.37 -18.05
N VAL A 150 10.52 33.19 -18.39
CA VAL A 150 9.11 32.77 -18.46
C VAL A 150 8.94 31.60 -19.45
N ALA A 151 9.53 31.69 -20.65
CA ALA A 151 9.50 30.60 -21.63
C ALA A 151 10.09 29.28 -21.06
N THR A 152 11.20 29.38 -20.34
CA THR A 152 11.83 28.22 -19.68
C THR A 152 10.92 27.61 -18.62
N THR A 153 10.27 28.45 -17.79
CA THR A 153 9.31 28.00 -16.78
C THR A 153 8.10 27.33 -17.42
N ILE A 154 7.57 27.88 -18.52
CA ILE A 154 6.45 27.27 -19.24
C ILE A 154 6.81 25.88 -19.77
N GLN A 155 8.02 25.69 -20.32
CA GLN A 155 8.49 24.37 -20.72
C GLN A 155 8.58 23.39 -19.55
N GLN A 156 9.01 23.85 -18.37
CA GLN A 156 9.04 23.03 -17.16
C GLN A 156 7.63 22.64 -16.70
N VAL A 157 6.69 23.59 -16.70
CA VAL A 157 5.28 23.33 -16.35
C VAL A 157 4.66 22.35 -17.35
N SER A 158 4.89 22.53 -18.65
CA SER A 158 4.42 21.61 -19.70
C SER A 158 4.89 20.18 -19.47
N ARG A 159 6.18 19.97 -19.16
CA ARG A 159 6.71 18.65 -18.80
C ARG A 159 6.06 18.10 -17.53
N GLY A 160 5.82 18.96 -16.55
CA GLY A 160 5.10 18.61 -15.32
C GLY A 160 3.69 18.09 -15.59
N ILE A 161 2.93 18.75 -16.47
CA ILE A 161 1.58 18.34 -16.89
C ILE A 161 1.61 16.98 -17.58
N THR A 162 2.57 16.72 -18.48
CA THR A 162 2.70 15.40 -19.13
C THR A 162 2.97 14.30 -18.10
N GLN A 163 3.87 14.56 -17.14
CA GLN A 163 4.17 13.61 -16.07
C GLN A 163 2.98 13.40 -15.12
N GLU A 164 2.20 14.44 -14.85
CA GLU A 164 0.96 14.37 -14.09
C GLU A 164 -0.06 13.48 -14.80
N SER A 165 -0.29 13.68 -16.10
CA SER A 165 -1.18 12.85 -16.92
C SER A 165 -0.79 11.37 -16.93
N GLU A 166 0.50 11.06 -17.07
CA GLU A 166 0.99 9.69 -16.95
C GLU A 166 0.77 9.09 -15.56
N SER A 167 0.88 9.91 -14.52
CA SER A 167 0.65 9.48 -13.14
C SER A 167 -0.83 9.25 -12.87
N VAL A 168 -1.71 10.11 -13.37
CA VAL A 168 -3.17 9.94 -13.37
C VAL A 168 -3.57 8.62 -14.04
N SER A 169 -3.05 8.35 -15.24
CA SER A 169 -3.33 7.11 -15.97
C SER A 169 -2.93 5.86 -15.18
N ARG A 170 -1.75 5.87 -14.54
CA ARG A 170 -1.28 4.76 -13.68
C ARG A 170 -2.13 4.59 -12.42
N THR A 171 -2.55 5.68 -11.79
CA THR A 171 -3.44 5.63 -10.62
C THR A 171 -4.79 5.05 -11.01
N SER A 172 -5.35 5.46 -12.15
CA SER A 172 -6.62 4.92 -12.68
C SER A 172 -6.55 3.40 -12.86
N ALA A 173 -5.49 2.90 -13.51
CA ALA A 173 -5.29 1.46 -13.68
C ALA A 173 -5.15 0.71 -12.33
N SER A 174 -4.52 1.35 -11.34
CA SER A 174 -4.37 0.79 -9.99
C SER A 174 -5.72 0.72 -9.26
N VAL A 175 -6.58 1.73 -9.42
CA VAL A 175 -7.93 1.75 -8.85
C VAL A 175 -8.82 0.69 -9.50
N GLU A 176 -8.74 0.49 -10.81
CA GLU A 176 -9.44 -0.61 -11.48
C GLU A 176 -9.01 -1.98 -10.94
N GLN A 177 -7.70 -2.16 -10.70
CA GLN A 177 -7.18 -3.39 -10.10
C GLN A 177 -7.66 -3.55 -8.66
N LEU A 178 -7.71 -2.46 -7.88
CA LEU A 178 -8.27 -2.44 -6.53
C LEU A 178 -9.74 -2.85 -6.54
N ALA A 179 -10.55 -2.32 -7.46
CA ALA A 179 -11.96 -2.67 -7.60
C ALA A 179 -12.16 -4.17 -7.87
N ARG A 180 -11.34 -4.76 -8.76
CA ARG A 180 -11.34 -6.22 -8.98
C ARG A 180 -10.94 -7.01 -7.74
N ALA A 181 -9.98 -6.52 -6.96
CA ALA A 181 -9.58 -7.18 -5.71
C ALA A 181 -10.69 -7.12 -4.66
N ILE A 182 -11.38 -5.98 -4.54
CA ILE A 182 -12.53 -5.80 -3.64
C ILE A 182 -13.65 -6.80 -3.99
N ASP A 183 -14.01 -6.92 -5.28
CA ASP A 183 -15.00 -7.91 -5.74
C ASP A 183 -14.58 -9.35 -5.40
N GLY A 184 -13.29 -9.66 -5.56
CA GLY A 184 -12.73 -10.95 -5.17
C GLY A 184 -12.85 -11.25 -3.67
N VAL A 185 -12.58 -10.26 -2.81
CA VAL A 185 -12.74 -10.40 -1.35
C VAL A 185 -14.21 -10.55 -0.98
N ALA A 186 -15.11 -9.76 -1.57
CA ALA A 186 -16.54 -9.85 -1.30
C ALA A 186 -17.11 -11.23 -1.68
N LYS A 187 -16.72 -11.76 -2.84
CA LYS A 187 -17.08 -13.12 -3.24
C LYS A 187 -16.49 -14.17 -2.30
N GLY A 188 -15.25 -13.99 -1.88
CA GLY A 188 -14.59 -14.85 -0.89
C GLY A 188 -15.34 -14.87 0.45
N ALA A 189 -15.76 -13.72 0.96
CA ALA A 189 -16.57 -13.59 2.17
C ALA A 189 -17.93 -14.32 2.02
N GLN A 190 -18.58 -14.20 0.87
CA GLN A 190 -19.83 -14.92 0.59
C GLN A 190 -19.63 -16.45 0.55
N GLU A 191 -18.54 -16.93 -0.04
CA GLU A 191 -18.20 -18.35 -0.06
C GLU A 191 -17.86 -18.86 1.35
N GLN A 192 -17.14 -18.07 2.16
CA GLN A 192 -16.88 -18.35 3.56
C GLN A 192 -18.17 -18.43 4.39
N SER A 193 -19.14 -17.54 4.16
CA SER A 193 -20.46 -17.58 4.81
C SER A 193 -21.17 -18.91 4.58
N LYS A 194 -21.21 -19.39 3.33
CA LYS A 194 -21.81 -20.68 2.98
C LYS A 194 -21.05 -21.85 3.62
N ALA A 195 -19.73 -21.76 3.70
CA ALA A 195 -18.91 -22.78 4.34
C ALA A 195 -19.15 -22.83 5.87
N ALA A 196 -19.29 -21.67 6.52
CA ALA A 196 -19.62 -21.55 7.93
C ALA A 196 -21.00 -22.13 8.23
N GLU A 197 -22.04 -21.78 7.46
CA GLU A 197 -23.38 -22.37 7.59
C GLU A 197 -23.36 -23.90 7.49
N LYS A 198 -22.62 -24.43 6.52
CA LYS A 198 -22.45 -25.88 6.35
C LYS A 198 -21.70 -26.52 7.52
N ALA A 199 -20.70 -25.83 8.08
CA ALA A 199 -19.98 -26.30 9.25
C ALA A 199 -20.89 -26.38 10.48
N VAL A 200 -21.79 -25.41 10.68
CA VAL A 200 -22.80 -25.45 11.76
C VAL A 200 -23.71 -26.68 11.59
N ASP A 201 -24.22 -26.93 10.38
CA ASP A 201 -25.10 -28.07 10.12
C ASP A 201 -24.39 -29.42 10.38
N VAL A 202 -23.16 -29.58 9.88
CA VAL A 202 -22.35 -30.78 10.13
C VAL A 202 -22.04 -30.96 11.63
N THR A 203 -21.75 -29.87 12.34
CA THR A 203 -21.46 -29.92 13.78
C THR A 203 -22.68 -30.32 14.60
N SER A 204 -23.87 -29.85 14.20
CA SER A 204 -25.15 -30.27 14.77
C SER A 204 -25.40 -31.78 14.59
N GLN A 205 -25.15 -32.30 13.38
CA GLN A 205 -25.25 -33.74 13.10
C GLN A 205 -24.24 -34.56 13.91
N ILE A 206 -23.01 -34.08 14.06
CA ILE A 206 -21.98 -34.69 14.91
C ILE A 206 -22.44 -34.73 16.36
N SER A 207 -22.95 -33.63 16.91
CA SER A 207 -23.48 -33.56 18.28
C SER A 207 -24.58 -34.60 18.53
N ALA A 208 -25.51 -34.75 17.58
CA ALA A 208 -26.56 -35.76 17.67
C ALA A 208 -25.99 -37.19 17.63
N ALA A 209 -25.04 -37.46 16.75
CA ALA A 209 -24.38 -38.76 16.66
C ALA A 209 -23.60 -39.11 17.94
N ILE A 210 -22.90 -38.14 18.54
CA ILE A 210 -22.17 -38.33 19.81
C ILE A 210 -23.14 -38.64 20.95
N GLN A 211 -24.26 -37.93 21.03
CA GLN A 211 -25.29 -38.20 22.04
C GLN A 211 -25.85 -39.63 21.89
N GLN A 212 -26.07 -40.08 20.67
CA GLN A 212 -26.50 -41.45 20.40
C GLN A 212 -25.44 -42.48 20.82
N VAL A 213 -24.15 -42.23 20.58
CA VAL A 213 -23.04 -43.09 21.04
C VAL A 213 -23.01 -43.16 22.57
N ALA A 214 -23.15 -42.04 23.27
CA ALA A 214 -23.19 -42.00 24.74
C ALA A 214 -24.38 -42.81 25.29
N GLN A 215 -25.54 -42.69 24.66
CA GLN A 215 -26.73 -43.46 25.04
C GLN A 215 -26.54 -44.96 24.79
N ASN A 216 -26.01 -45.34 23.62
CA ASN A 216 -25.71 -46.73 23.30
C ASN A 216 -24.70 -47.34 24.28
N ALA A 217 -23.65 -46.60 24.62
CA ALA A 217 -22.66 -47.02 25.61
C ALA A 217 -23.32 -47.32 26.98
N THR A 218 -24.24 -46.45 27.41
CA THR A 218 -25.00 -46.67 28.65
C THR A 218 -25.84 -47.95 28.61
N VAL A 219 -26.52 -48.21 27.49
CA VAL A 219 -27.32 -49.43 27.29
C VAL A 219 -26.41 -50.68 27.31
N VAL A 220 -25.27 -50.64 26.62
CA VAL A 220 -24.30 -51.76 26.61
C VAL A 220 -23.76 -52.03 28.01
N THR A 221 -23.43 -51.01 28.79
CA THR A 221 -23.02 -51.17 30.20
C THR A 221 -24.11 -51.87 31.01
N GLN A 222 -25.38 -51.50 30.82
CA GLN A 222 -26.50 -52.14 31.52
C GLN A 222 -26.66 -53.63 31.11
N GLU A 223 -26.63 -53.93 29.83
CA GLU A 223 -26.75 -55.30 29.31
C GLU A 223 -25.58 -56.19 29.74
N ALA A 224 -24.36 -55.65 29.72
CA ALA A 224 -23.16 -56.34 30.19
C ALA A 224 -23.24 -56.66 31.69
N ASN A 225 -23.71 -55.73 32.51
CA ASN A 225 -23.94 -55.99 33.94
C ASN A 225 -25.01 -57.06 34.17
N GLN A 226 -26.08 -57.07 33.37
CA GLN A 226 -27.13 -58.11 33.45
C GLN A 226 -26.59 -59.49 33.03
N ALA A 227 -25.76 -59.56 31.99
CA ALA A 227 -25.10 -60.79 31.55
C ALA A 227 -24.12 -61.30 32.62
N ALA A 228 -23.31 -60.42 33.21
CA ALA A 228 -22.40 -60.73 34.31
C ALA A 228 -23.17 -61.32 35.52
N GLN A 229 -24.29 -60.70 35.90
CA GLN A 229 -25.13 -61.18 36.99
C GLN A 229 -25.71 -62.57 36.68
N SER A 230 -26.21 -62.78 35.46
CA SER A 230 -26.78 -64.06 35.03
C SER A 230 -25.72 -65.18 35.02
N ALA A 231 -24.51 -64.89 34.54
CA ALA A 231 -23.39 -65.82 34.56
C ALA A 231 -22.97 -66.18 35.99
N LYS A 232 -22.91 -65.18 36.89
CA LYS A 232 -22.61 -65.38 38.32
C LYS A 232 -23.65 -66.26 39.01
N GLU A 233 -24.93 -66.03 38.77
CA GLU A 233 -26.02 -66.87 39.29
C GLU A 233 -25.96 -68.29 38.73
N GLY A 234 -25.69 -68.42 37.43
CA GLY A 234 -25.47 -69.71 36.78
C GLY A 234 -24.31 -70.48 37.41
N ALA A 235 -23.17 -69.83 37.62
CA ALA A 235 -21.98 -70.44 38.21
C ALA A 235 -22.26 -70.92 39.64
N GLY A 236 -23.02 -70.14 40.42
CA GLY A 236 -23.48 -70.55 41.74
C GLY A 236 -24.38 -71.79 41.71
N LYS A 237 -25.31 -71.88 40.76
CA LYS A 237 -26.16 -73.07 40.57
C LYS A 237 -25.35 -74.30 40.17
N VAL A 238 -24.38 -74.16 39.27
CA VAL A 238 -23.49 -75.25 38.86
C VAL A 238 -22.62 -75.73 40.02
N SER A 239 -22.06 -74.80 40.80
CA SER A 239 -21.28 -75.12 42.01
C SER A 239 -22.11 -75.95 43.01
N ASN A 240 -23.37 -75.56 43.25
CA ASN A 240 -24.28 -76.34 44.10
C ASN A 240 -24.56 -77.73 43.53
N THR A 241 -24.79 -77.84 42.21
CA THR A 241 -24.99 -79.15 41.55
C THR A 241 -23.77 -80.04 41.68
N LEU A 242 -22.55 -79.52 41.50
CA LEU A 242 -21.31 -80.26 41.69
C LEU A 242 -21.16 -80.79 43.12
N GLN A 243 -21.53 -80.00 44.13
CA GLN A 243 -21.55 -80.46 45.53
C GLN A 243 -22.54 -81.62 45.75
N ILE A 244 -23.72 -81.57 45.12
CA ILE A 244 -24.72 -82.63 45.20
C ILE A 244 -24.22 -83.90 44.50
N ILE A 245 -23.62 -83.77 43.31
CA ILE A 245 -23.07 -84.91 42.56
C ILE A 245 -21.92 -85.57 43.34
N GLU A 246 -21.07 -84.80 44.01
CA GLU A 246 -20.01 -85.34 44.86
C GLU A 246 -20.59 -86.12 46.06
N ALA A 247 -21.69 -85.64 46.64
CA ALA A 247 -22.42 -86.37 47.68
C ALA A 247 -23.03 -87.68 47.15
N ILE A 248 -23.55 -87.68 45.91
CA ILE A 248 -24.02 -88.89 45.21
C ILE A 248 -22.86 -89.85 44.98
N ARG A 249 -21.71 -89.37 44.47
CA ARG A 249 -20.50 -90.19 44.25
C ARG A 249 -20.12 -90.96 45.52
N ARG A 250 -20.09 -90.26 46.65
CA ARG A 250 -19.81 -90.88 47.96
C ARG A 250 -20.86 -91.93 48.34
N LYS A 251 -22.15 -91.63 48.16
CA LYS A 251 -23.24 -92.55 48.51
C LYS A 251 -23.27 -93.80 47.63
N VAL A 252 -22.98 -93.66 46.34
CA VAL A 252 -22.85 -94.79 45.41
C VAL A 252 -21.62 -95.63 45.77
N GLY A 253 -20.49 -95.01 46.11
CA GLY A 253 -19.31 -95.72 46.60
C GLY A 253 -19.57 -96.51 47.89
N GLU A 254 -20.25 -95.91 48.87
CA GLU A 254 -20.68 -96.59 50.11
C GLU A 254 -21.61 -97.79 49.80
N ALA A 255 -22.55 -97.63 48.85
CA ALA A 255 -23.45 -98.71 48.44
C ALA A 255 -22.70 -99.85 47.74
N ALA A 256 -21.76 -99.53 46.84
CA ALA A 256 -20.92 -100.50 46.14
C ALA A 256 -20.09 -101.34 47.11
N GLU A 257 -19.54 -100.72 48.15
CA GLU A 257 -18.81 -101.43 49.19
C GLU A 257 -19.72 -102.38 49.98
N LYS A 258 -20.93 -101.95 50.35
CA LYS A 258 -21.89 -102.79 51.08
C LYS A 258 -22.38 -103.99 50.26
N VAL A 259 -22.66 -103.77 48.97
CA VAL A 259 -23.06 -104.86 48.07
C VAL A 259 -21.88 -105.82 47.84
N SER A 260 -20.65 -105.31 47.72
CA SER A 260 -19.45 -106.16 47.65
C SER A 260 -19.25 -107.00 48.92
N GLN A 261 -19.48 -106.43 50.11
CA GLN A 261 -19.48 -107.17 51.38
C GLN A 261 -20.55 -108.28 51.39
N MET A 262 -21.74 -108.01 50.86
CA MET A 262 -22.81 -109.01 50.72
C MET A 262 -22.41 -110.15 49.76
N GLY A 263 -21.67 -109.85 48.69
CA GLY A 263 -21.08 -110.86 47.80
C GLY A 263 -20.12 -111.79 48.55
N LYS A 264 -19.19 -111.24 49.33
CA LYS A 264 -18.27 -112.02 50.17
C LYS A 264 -19.00 -112.90 51.19
N HIS A 265 -20.07 -112.40 51.80
CA HIS A 265 -20.89 -113.21 52.70
C HIS A 265 -21.63 -114.34 51.96
N SER A 266 -22.07 -114.10 50.73
CA SER A 266 -22.69 -115.14 49.89
C SER A 266 -21.70 -116.24 49.52
N ASP A 267 -20.43 -115.91 49.26
CA ASP A 267 -19.35 -116.88 49.05
C ASP A 267 -19.10 -117.71 50.32
N GLN A 268 -19.11 -117.07 51.50
CA GLN A 268 -18.98 -117.78 52.78
C GLN A 268 -20.16 -118.73 53.04
N ILE A 269 -21.39 -118.30 52.73
CA ILE A 269 -22.58 -119.15 52.86
C ILE A 269 -22.49 -120.34 51.90
N THR A 270 -21.97 -120.15 50.69
CA THR A 270 -21.75 -121.25 49.73
C THR A 270 -20.88 -122.35 50.33
N LEU A 271 -19.74 -121.99 50.95
CA LEU A 271 -18.85 -122.95 51.61
C LEU A 271 -19.55 -123.68 52.78
N ILE A 272 -20.40 -122.98 53.53
CA ILE A 272 -21.19 -123.59 54.61
C ILE A 272 -22.20 -124.58 54.03
N VAL A 273 -22.91 -124.21 52.96
CA VAL A 273 -23.90 -125.07 52.30
C VAL A 273 -23.23 -126.32 51.72
N GLU A 274 -22.06 -126.21 51.11
CA GLU A 274 -21.25 -127.35 50.65
C GLU A 274 -20.86 -128.26 51.83
N THR A 275 -20.42 -127.68 52.95
CA THR A 275 -20.08 -128.45 54.15
C THR A 275 -21.31 -129.17 54.73
N ILE A 276 -22.49 -128.53 54.73
CA ILE A 276 -23.73 -129.16 55.22
C ILE A 276 -24.19 -130.26 54.25
N GLU A 277 -24.03 -130.08 52.94
CA GLU A 277 -24.30 -131.12 51.93
C GLU A 277 -23.40 -132.35 52.16
N ASP A 278 -22.10 -132.13 52.40
CA ASP A 278 -21.15 -133.19 52.74
C ASP A 278 -21.54 -133.91 54.03
N ILE A 279 -21.93 -133.16 55.08
CA ILE A 279 -22.43 -133.74 56.34
C ILE A 279 -23.72 -134.52 56.11
N ALA A 280 -24.67 -134.01 55.32
CA ALA A 280 -25.92 -134.69 55.01
C ALA A 280 -25.65 -135.98 54.23
N SER A 281 -24.74 -135.97 53.27
CA SER A 281 -24.30 -137.15 52.51
C SER A 281 -23.62 -138.19 53.42
N GLN A 282 -22.71 -137.76 54.29
CA GLN A 282 -22.07 -138.63 55.29
C GLN A 282 -23.08 -139.21 56.29
N THR A 283 -24.02 -138.39 56.76
CA THR A 283 -25.07 -138.82 57.69
C THR A 283 -26.01 -139.82 57.03
N ASN A 284 -26.34 -139.63 55.75
CA ASN A 284 -27.11 -140.57 54.95
C ASN A 284 -26.39 -141.92 54.80
N LEU A 285 -25.08 -141.92 54.55
CA LEU A 285 -24.25 -143.13 54.50
C LEU A 285 -24.13 -143.83 55.86
N LEU A 286 -23.93 -143.08 56.95
CA LEU A 286 -23.88 -143.61 58.31
C LEU A 286 -25.22 -144.23 58.72
N ALA A 287 -26.33 -143.55 58.39
CA ALA A 287 -27.68 -144.03 58.63
C ALA A 287 -27.99 -145.28 57.80
N LEU A 288 -27.54 -145.34 56.55
CA LEU A 288 -27.65 -146.54 55.71
C LEU A 288 -26.87 -147.73 56.31
N ASN A 289 -25.62 -147.50 56.74
CA ASN A 289 -24.81 -148.53 57.40
C ASN A 289 -25.44 -149.00 58.72
N ALA A 290 -26.00 -148.08 59.51
CA ALA A 290 -26.72 -148.41 60.73
C ALA A 290 -28.02 -149.18 60.46
N ALA A 291 -28.76 -148.84 59.40
CA ALA A 291 -29.96 -149.57 58.99
C ALA A 291 -29.64 -150.99 58.51
N ILE A 292 -28.52 -151.18 57.79
CA ILE A 292 -28.02 -152.49 57.37
C ILE A 292 -27.63 -153.34 58.58
N GLU A 293 -26.87 -152.80 59.53
CA GLU A 293 -26.42 -153.55 60.71
C GLU A 293 -27.57 -153.84 61.69
N ALA A 294 -28.56 -152.94 61.78
CA ALA A 294 -29.80 -153.17 62.51
C ALA A 294 -30.68 -154.26 61.87
N ALA A 295 -30.73 -154.35 60.53
CA ALA A 295 -31.35 -155.47 59.83
C ALA A 295 -30.60 -156.80 60.05
N ARG A 296 -29.27 -156.74 60.21
CA ARG A 296 -28.38 -157.88 60.48
C ARG A 296 -28.56 -158.47 61.89
N ALA A 297 -28.93 -157.64 62.87
CA ALA A 297 -29.19 -158.04 64.26
C ALA A 297 -30.58 -158.70 64.49
N GLY A 298 -31.39 -158.90 63.44
CA GLY A 298 -32.66 -159.63 63.51
C GLY A 298 -33.72 -158.97 64.43
N GLU A 299 -34.46 -159.77 65.20
CA GLU A 299 -35.55 -159.29 66.08
C GLU A 299 -35.10 -158.23 67.12
N HIS A 300 -33.83 -158.25 67.55
CA HIS A 300 -33.28 -157.29 68.52
C HIS A 300 -32.91 -155.93 67.90
N GLY A 301 -32.77 -155.84 66.58
CA GLY A 301 -32.39 -154.62 65.85
C GLY A 301 -33.55 -153.80 65.30
N LYS A 302 -34.80 -154.30 65.35
CA LYS A 302 -35.98 -153.67 64.74
C LYS A 302 -36.21 -152.21 65.18
N GLY A 303 -36.01 -151.89 66.46
CA GLY A 303 -36.14 -150.52 66.97
C GLY A 303 -35.06 -149.57 66.42
N PHE A 304 -33.83 -150.07 66.28
CA PHE A 304 -32.71 -149.31 65.72
C PHE A 304 -32.84 -149.12 64.20
N ALA A 305 -33.38 -150.12 63.48
CA ALA A 305 -33.60 -150.02 62.04
C ALA A 305 -34.59 -148.90 61.68
N VAL A 306 -35.66 -148.74 62.47
CA VAL A 306 -36.64 -147.65 62.27
C VAL A 306 -35.99 -146.28 62.50
N VAL A 307 -35.17 -146.13 63.55
CA VAL A 307 -34.45 -144.87 63.81
C VAL A 307 -33.43 -144.57 62.72
N ALA A 308 -32.69 -145.58 62.26
CA ALA A 308 -31.70 -145.41 61.18
C ALA A 308 -32.36 -145.02 59.85
N ASP A 309 -33.51 -145.60 59.48
CA ASP A 309 -34.25 -145.20 58.28
C ASP A 309 -34.86 -143.79 58.40
N GLU A 310 -35.25 -143.36 59.61
CA GLU A 310 -35.73 -142.00 59.86
C GLU A 310 -34.59 -140.97 59.75
N VAL A 311 -33.40 -141.28 60.29
CA VAL A 311 -32.20 -140.44 60.12
C VAL A 311 -31.78 -140.39 58.65
N ARG A 312 -31.89 -141.50 57.91
CA ARG A 312 -31.62 -141.55 56.46
C ARG A 312 -32.54 -140.61 55.68
N LYS A 313 -33.85 -140.67 55.93
CA LYS A 313 -34.83 -139.75 55.32
C LYS A 313 -34.58 -138.29 55.72
N LEU A 314 -34.17 -138.04 56.97
CA LEU A 314 -33.86 -136.69 57.44
C LEU A 314 -32.61 -136.13 56.74
N ALA A 315 -31.59 -136.97 56.53
CA ALA A 315 -30.38 -136.63 55.80
C ALA A 315 -30.64 -136.38 54.30
N GLU A 316 -31.49 -137.19 53.67
CA GLU A 316 -31.92 -137.00 52.28
C GLU A 316 -32.74 -135.70 52.11
N ARG A 317 -33.62 -135.39 53.07
CA ARG A 317 -34.33 -134.09 53.13
C ARG A 317 -33.40 -132.92 53.37
N ALA A 318 -32.37 -133.10 54.23
CA ALA A 318 -31.36 -132.08 54.48
C ALA A 318 -30.57 -131.79 53.20
N SER A 319 -30.07 -132.81 52.51
CA SER A 319 -29.36 -132.72 51.22
C SER A 319 -30.21 -132.03 50.14
N THR A 320 -31.48 -132.41 50.02
CA THR A 320 -32.40 -131.77 49.06
C THR A 320 -32.59 -130.28 49.38
N SER A 321 -32.70 -129.94 50.67
CA SER A 321 -32.89 -128.55 51.13
C SER A 321 -31.61 -127.71 50.96
N THR A 322 -30.42 -128.27 51.25
CA THR A 322 -29.13 -127.60 51.01
C THR A 322 -28.88 -127.36 49.54
N ARG A 323 -29.28 -128.29 48.67
CA ARG A 323 -29.22 -128.08 47.21
C ARG A 323 -30.08 -126.92 46.75
N GLN A 324 -31.31 -126.80 47.26
CA GLN A 324 -32.20 -125.66 47.00
C GLN A 324 -31.64 -124.34 47.54
N ILE A 325 -31.05 -124.34 48.75
CA ILE A 325 -30.37 -123.16 49.31
C ILE A 325 -29.17 -122.79 48.41
N GLY A 326 -28.39 -123.76 47.93
CA GLY A 326 -27.28 -123.53 47.02
C GLY A 326 -27.70 -122.87 45.70
N GLU A 327 -28.85 -123.26 45.14
CA GLU A 327 -29.42 -122.59 43.95
C GLU A 327 -29.80 -121.13 44.25
N ILE A 328 -30.47 -120.86 45.38
CA ILE A 328 -30.82 -119.48 45.80
C ILE A 328 -29.57 -118.62 46.03
N ILE A 329 -28.52 -119.19 46.64
CA ILE A 329 -27.26 -118.47 46.89
C ILE A 329 -26.55 -118.17 45.58
N LYS A 330 -26.54 -119.10 44.61
CA LYS A 330 -26.00 -118.83 43.26
C LYS A 330 -26.77 -117.74 42.54
N GLU A 331 -28.10 -117.73 42.63
CA GLU A 331 -28.91 -116.63 42.08
C GLU A 331 -28.60 -115.30 42.78
N THR A 332 -28.42 -115.32 44.10
CA THR A 332 -28.05 -114.13 44.89
C THR A 332 -26.66 -113.60 44.51
N GLN A 333 -25.67 -114.48 44.34
CA GLN A 333 -24.33 -114.11 43.86
C GLN A 333 -24.38 -113.47 42.49
N ARG A 334 -25.17 -114.03 41.56
CA ARG A 334 -25.38 -113.44 40.23
C ARG A 334 -25.99 -112.04 40.34
N ALA A 335 -27.06 -111.88 41.12
CA ALA A 335 -27.71 -110.58 41.33
C ALA A 335 -26.78 -109.55 41.99
N VAL A 336 -25.93 -109.98 42.95
CA VAL A 336 -24.90 -109.13 43.56
C VAL A 336 -23.86 -108.69 42.52
N GLY A 337 -23.40 -109.61 41.67
CA GLY A 337 -22.46 -109.29 40.59
C GLY A 337 -23.02 -108.26 39.61
N GLU A 338 -24.27 -108.45 39.19
CA GLU A 338 -25.00 -107.49 38.34
C GLU A 338 -25.16 -106.12 39.04
N ALA A 339 -25.49 -106.11 40.34
CA ALA A 339 -25.61 -104.87 41.11
C ALA A 339 -24.26 -104.12 41.27
N VAL A 340 -23.15 -104.82 41.51
CA VAL A 340 -21.82 -104.21 41.57
C VAL A 340 -21.44 -103.61 40.22
N ALA A 341 -21.69 -104.32 39.11
CA ALA A 341 -21.42 -103.82 37.76
C ALA A 341 -22.21 -102.54 37.47
N ALA A 342 -23.52 -102.54 37.78
CA ALA A 342 -24.37 -101.36 37.62
C ALA A 342 -23.92 -100.17 38.49
N MET A 343 -23.42 -100.42 39.71
CA MET A 343 -22.87 -99.38 40.58
C MET A 343 -21.55 -98.81 40.05
N GLN A 344 -20.68 -99.64 39.46
CA GLN A 344 -19.44 -99.17 38.83
C GLN A 344 -19.73 -98.32 37.60
N GLU A 345 -20.69 -98.74 36.76
CA GLU A 345 -21.18 -97.93 35.63
C GLU A 345 -21.78 -96.61 36.13
N GLY A 346 -22.60 -96.65 37.18
CA GLY A 346 -23.16 -95.45 37.82
C GLY A 346 -22.08 -94.50 38.38
N MET A 347 -20.99 -95.02 38.94
CA MET A 347 -19.86 -94.17 39.36
C MET A 347 -19.19 -93.49 38.17
N LYS A 348 -19.02 -94.19 37.05
CA LYS A 348 -18.42 -93.64 35.83
C LYS A 348 -19.28 -92.51 35.23
N GLU A 349 -20.60 -92.70 35.21
CA GLU A 349 -21.56 -91.66 34.80
C GLU A 349 -21.50 -90.43 35.72
N VAL A 350 -21.37 -90.64 37.04
CA VAL A 350 -21.19 -89.56 38.02
C VAL A 350 -19.88 -88.80 37.80
N GLU A 351 -18.76 -89.48 37.55
CA GLU A 351 -17.48 -88.84 37.22
C GLU A 351 -17.57 -88.00 35.95
N SER A 352 -18.22 -88.53 34.90
CA SER A 352 -18.51 -87.79 33.68
C SER A 352 -19.36 -86.54 33.94
N GLY A 353 -20.38 -86.66 34.79
CA GLY A 353 -21.22 -85.53 35.21
C GLY A 353 -20.47 -84.45 35.99
N VAL A 354 -19.52 -84.83 36.85
CA VAL A 354 -18.62 -83.87 37.52
C VAL A 354 -17.74 -83.14 36.51
N ALA A 355 -17.14 -83.87 35.56
CA ALA A 355 -16.28 -83.27 34.54
C ALA A 355 -17.06 -82.25 33.68
N GLN A 356 -18.23 -82.63 33.17
CA GLN A 356 -19.10 -81.71 32.40
C GLN A 356 -19.56 -80.51 33.23
N GLY A 357 -19.93 -80.71 34.50
CA GLY A 357 -20.32 -79.62 35.38
C GLY A 357 -19.16 -78.63 35.63
N SER A 358 -17.93 -79.13 35.74
CA SER A 358 -16.73 -78.29 35.86
C SER A 358 -16.50 -77.44 34.60
N GLU A 359 -16.60 -78.04 33.41
CA GLU A 359 -16.46 -77.33 32.13
C GLU A 359 -17.52 -76.21 31.98
N VAL A 360 -18.77 -76.48 32.38
CA VAL A 360 -19.83 -75.45 32.39
C VAL A 360 -19.50 -74.32 33.38
N GLY A 361 -18.93 -74.64 34.54
CA GLY A 361 -18.46 -73.66 35.52
C GLY A 361 -17.40 -72.73 34.95
N GLU A 362 -16.38 -73.28 34.30
CA GLU A 362 -15.31 -72.52 33.63
C GLU A 362 -15.86 -71.64 32.50
N ALA A 363 -16.80 -72.14 31.70
CA ALA A 363 -17.45 -71.36 30.65
C ALA A 363 -18.23 -70.16 31.21
N LEU A 364 -18.92 -70.33 32.33
CA LEU A 364 -19.65 -69.24 32.99
C LEU A 364 -18.71 -68.18 33.58
N GLU A 365 -17.57 -68.60 34.13
CA GLU A 365 -16.54 -67.67 34.60
C GLU A 365 -15.92 -66.88 33.45
N ALA A 366 -15.69 -67.51 32.29
CA ALA A 366 -15.26 -66.82 31.08
C ALA A 366 -16.28 -65.77 30.59
N ILE A 367 -17.58 -66.10 30.63
CA ILE A 367 -18.66 -65.16 30.30
C ILE A 367 -18.67 -63.98 31.28
N LEU A 368 -18.52 -64.24 32.58
CA LEU A 368 -18.46 -63.18 33.60
C LEU A 368 -17.32 -62.19 33.32
N LYS A 369 -16.12 -62.70 33.05
CA LYS A 369 -14.95 -61.88 32.74
C LYS A 369 -15.14 -61.08 31.43
N SER A 370 -15.73 -61.71 30.42
CA SER A 370 -16.02 -61.04 29.14
C SER A 370 -17.05 -59.93 29.30
N ALA A 371 -18.14 -60.17 30.05
CA ALA A 371 -19.16 -59.18 30.32
C ALA A 371 -18.60 -57.97 31.10
N GLN A 372 -17.75 -58.21 32.10
CA GLN A 372 -17.06 -57.13 32.82
C GLN A 372 -16.16 -56.29 31.89
N ALA A 373 -15.41 -56.93 31.00
CA ALA A 373 -14.58 -56.22 30.03
C ALA A 373 -15.41 -55.36 29.06
N VAL A 374 -16.57 -55.86 28.61
CA VAL A 374 -17.51 -55.10 27.76
C VAL A 374 -18.08 -53.90 28.53
N SER A 375 -18.45 -54.07 29.79
CA SER A 375 -18.94 -52.97 30.65
C SER A 375 -17.90 -51.85 30.79
N GLU A 376 -16.63 -52.21 31.00
CA GLU A 376 -15.52 -51.27 31.11
C GLU A 376 -15.30 -50.50 29.80
N GLN A 377 -15.25 -51.21 28.66
CA GLN A 377 -15.11 -50.58 27.34
C GLN A 377 -16.28 -49.63 27.02
N ALA A 378 -17.50 -50.01 27.37
CA ALA A 378 -18.67 -49.17 27.21
C ALA A 378 -18.59 -47.91 28.08
N SER A 379 -18.13 -48.01 29.33
CA SER A 379 -17.89 -46.85 30.18
C SER A 379 -16.85 -45.89 29.58
N GLN A 380 -15.77 -46.42 29.01
CA GLN A 380 -14.75 -45.60 28.34
C GLN A 380 -15.31 -44.91 27.09
N ALA A 381 -16.14 -45.62 26.30
CA ALA A 381 -16.82 -45.03 25.15
C ALA A 381 -17.78 -43.90 25.55
N ALA A 382 -18.49 -44.02 26.67
CA ALA A 382 -19.34 -42.97 27.21
C ALA A 382 -18.53 -41.72 27.61
N SER A 383 -17.39 -41.89 28.29
CA SER A 383 -16.49 -40.78 28.64
C SER A 383 -15.92 -40.10 27.40
N ALA A 384 -15.45 -40.87 26.41
CA ALA A 384 -14.96 -40.32 25.15
C ALA A 384 -16.05 -39.55 24.38
N ALA A 385 -17.31 -40.02 24.44
CA ALA A 385 -18.43 -39.30 23.87
C ALA A 385 -18.66 -37.95 24.57
N GLN A 386 -18.56 -37.87 25.91
CA GLN A 386 -18.67 -36.62 26.64
C GLN A 386 -17.56 -35.61 26.26
N GLU A 387 -16.32 -36.06 26.13
CA GLU A 387 -15.21 -35.23 25.64
C GLU A 387 -15.47 -34.73 24.21
N MET A 388 -15.97 -35.60 23.33
CA MET A 388 -16.36 -35.20 21.97
C MET A 388 -17.50 -34.16 21.97
N MET A 389 -18.46 -34.23 22.90
CA MET A 389 -19.49 -33.19 23.02
C MET A 389 -18.89 -31.82 23.38
N ALA A 390 -17.91 -31.78 24.28
CA ALA A 390 -17.21 -30.55 24.65
C ALA A 390 -16.46 -29.96 23.44
N MET A 391 -15.71 -30.79 22.69
CA MET A 391 -15.03 -30.35 21.47
C MET A 391 -16.02 -29.88 20.39
N SER A 392 -17.17 -30.54 20.26
CA SER A 392 -18.21 -30.13 19.31
C SER A 392 -18.80 -28.76 19.68
N SER A 393 -18.94 -28.46 20.97
CA SER A 393 -19.39 -27.13 21.43
C SER A 393 -18.34 -26.04 21.15
N GLU A 394 -17.06 -26.36 21.30
CA GLU A 394 -15.97 -25.45 20.97
C GLU A 394 -15.92 -25.16 19.46
N LEU A 395 -16.18 -26.18 18.63
CA LEU A 395 -16.27 -26.02 17.18
C LEU A 395 -17.39 -25.05 16.77
N VAL A 396 -18.56 -25.10 17.43
CA VAL A 396 -19.64 -24.13 17.20
C VAL A 396 -19.16 -22.70 17.51
N ALA A 397 -18.52 -22.48 18.66
CA ALA A 397 -18.01 -21.16 19.04
C ALA A 397 -16.93 -20.64 18.06
N ALA A 398 -16.08 -21.53 17.54
CA ALA A 398 -15.10 -21.18 16.52
C ALA A 398 -15.77 -20.76 15.21
N VAL A 399 -16.85 -21.45 14.80
CA VAL A 399 -17.61 -21.06 13.60
C VAL A 399 -18.32 -19.72 13.79
N ASP A 400 -18.88 -19.43 14.97
CA ASP A 400 -19.46 -18.12 15.27
C ASP A 400 -18.43 -16.99 15.15
N THR A 401 -17.19 -17.24 15.58
CA THR A 401 -16.08 -16.29 15.43
C THR A 401 -15.74 -16.05 13.96
N VAL A 402 -15.75 -17.11 13.14
CA VAL A 402 -15.56 -16.99 11.68
C VAL A 402 -16.69 -16.18 11.04
N SER A 403 -17.94 -16.38 11.46
CA SER A 403 -19.08 -15.58 11.00
C SER A 403 -18.90 -14.09 11.30
N ALA A 404 -18.43 -13.73 12.50
CA ALA A 404 -18.14 -12.33 12.84
C ALA A 404 -17.05 -11.71 11.93
N VAL A 405 -15.99 -12.47 11.61
CA VAL A 405 -14.94 -12.01 10.68
C VAL A 405 -15.48 -11.85 9.25
N ILE A 406 -16.42 -12.70 8.83
CA ILE A 406 -17.07 -12.56 7.52
C ILE A 406 -17.90 -11.27 7.44
N GLU A 407 -18.63 -10.94 8.50
CA GLU A 407 -19.38 -9.67 8.59
C GLU A 407 -18.44 -8.46 8.53
N GLU A 408 -17.32 -8.51 9.28
CA GLU A 408 -16.29 -7.47 9.26
C GLU A 408 -15.66 -7.31 7.85
N ASN A 409 -15.30 -8.41 7.20
CA ASN A 409 -14.77 -8.39 5.84
C ASN A 409 -15.77 -7.80 4.85
N THR A 410 -17.06 -8.11 4.99
CA THR A 410 -18.12 -7.57 4.13
C THR A 410 -18.22 -6.06 4.29
N ALA A 411 -18.27 -5.57 5.53
CA ALA A 411 -18.28 -4.14 5.83
C ALA A 411 -17.02 -3.43 5.29
N ALA A 412 -15.84 -4.02 5.49
CA ALA A 412 -14.59 -3.48 4.97
C ALA A 412 -14.58 -3.42 3.43
N THR A 413 -15.14 -4.42 2.74
CA THR A 413 -15.28 -4.37 1.28
C THR A 413 -16.21 -3.28 0.78
N GLU A 414 -17.31 -3.02 1.50
CA GLU A 414 -18.22 -1.91 1.16
C GLU A 414 -17.53 -0.55 1.32
N GLU A 415 -16.79 -0.35 2.42
CA GLU A 415 -16.03 0.87 2.66
C GLU A 415 -14.89 1.07 1.64
N MET A 416 -14.18 0.00 1.29
CA MET A 416 -13.15 0.04 0.25
C MET A 416 -13.75 0.37 -1.13
N ALA A 417 -14.94 -0.16 -1.45
CA ALA A 417 -15.62 0.15 -2.70
C ALA A 417 -16.03 1.63 -2.77
N ALA A 418 -16.55 2.19 -1.66
CA ALA A 418 -16.84 3.61 -1.57
C ALA A 418 -15.57 4.47 -1.76
N SER A 419 -14.48 4.11 -1.07
CA SER A 419 -13.20 4.81 -1.18
C SER A 419 -12.62 4.75 -2.60
N ALA A 420 -12.74 3.61 -3.29
CA ALA A 420 -12.30 3.47 -4.68
C ALA A 420 -13.09 4.39 -5.63
N ASN A 421 -14.39 4.55 -5.41
CA ASN A 421 -15.22 5.49 -6.16
C ASN A 421 -14.82 6.96 -5.90
N ASP A 422 -14.51 7.31 -4.64
CA ASP A 422 -14.04 8.65 -4.29
C ASP A 422 -12.70 8.97 -4.97
N VAL A 423 -11.76 8.02 -4.98
CA VAL A 423 -10.48 8.17 -5.69
C VAL A 423 -10.70 8.29 -7.19
N THR A 424 -11.63 7.54 -7.78
CA THR A 424 -11.98 7.64 -9.21
C THR A 424 -12.48 9.03 -9.55
N SER A 425 -13.38 9.59 -8.72
CA SER A 425 -13.88 10.96 -8.87
C SER A 425 -12.78 12.00 -8.73
N ALA A 426 -11.83 11.80 -7.80
CA ALA A 426 -10.67 12.68 -7.66
C ALA A 426 -9.75 12.63 -8.89
N ILE A 427 -9.56 11.46 -9.50
CA ILE A 427 -8.78 11.28 -10.73
C ILE A 427 -9.42 12.04 -11.90
N GLU A 428 -10.74 11.94 -12.06
CA GLU A 428 -11.47 12.69 -13.10
C GLU A 428 -11.29 14.20 -12.94
N ASN A 429 -11.36 14.70 -11.69
CA ASN A 429 -11.12 16.12 -11.41
C ASN A 429 -9.68 16.55 -11.73
N ILE A 430 -8.68 15.73 -11.37
CA ILE A 430 -7.28 16.03 -11.71
C ILE A 430 -7.08 16.03 -13.22
N ALA A 431 -7.64 15.07 -13.95
CA ALA A 431 -7.56 15.02 -15.40
C ALA A 431 -8.14 16.29 -16.04
N SER A 432 -9.31 16.75 -15.58
CA SER A 432 -9.91 18.00 -16.04
C SER A 432 -9.03 19.22 -15.76
N VAL A 433 -8.41 19.30 -14.58
CA VAL A 433 -7.49 20.41 -14.23
C VAL A 433 -6.20 20.35 -15.04
N SER A 434 -5.66 19.15 -15.33
CA SER A 434 -4.49 18.99 -16.19
C SER A 434 -4.79 19.42 -17.63
N GLU A 435 -5.98 19.14 -18.16
CA GLU A 435 -6.42 19.64 -19.47
C GLU A 435 -6.51 21.17 -19.49
N GLU A 436 -7.10 21.79 -18.46
CA GLU A 436 -7.17 23.25 -18.31
C GLU A 436 -5.77 23.88 -18.22
N ASN A 437 -4.87 23.30 -17.40
CA ASN A 437 -3.49 23.75 -17.28
C ASN A 437 -2.73 23.63 -18.61
N SER A 438 -2.99 22.58 -19.40
CA SER A 438 -2.38 22.43 -20.72
C SER A 438 -2.81 23.56 -21.66
N ALA A 439 -4.11 23.88 -21.69
CA ALA A 439 -4.62 25.01 -22.46
C ALA A 439 -4.05 26.35 -21.99
N ALA A 440 -3.90 26.55 -20.67
CA ALA A 440 -3.27 27.74 -20.12
C ALA A 440 -1.79 27.86 -20.52
N VAL A 441 -1.04 26.75 -20.52
CA VAL A 441 0.37 26.70 -20.97
C VAL A 441 0.50 27.05 -22.45
N GLU A 442 -0.41 26.60 -23.31
CA GLU A 442 -0.45 26.98 -24.73
C GLU A 442 -0.70 28.48 -24.90
N GLN A 443 -1.67 29.03 -24.15
CA GLN A 443 -1.98 30.46 -24.21
C GLN A 443 -0.80 31.33 -23.71
N ILE A 444 -0.19 30.96 -22.59
CA ILE A 444 0.96 31.72 -22.05
C ILE A 444 2.16 31.57 -22.98
N SER A 445 2.39 30.41 -23.62
CA SER A 445 3.43 30.26 -24.65
C SER A 445 3.24 31.24 -25.79
N ALA A 446 2.02 31.33 -26.34
CA ALA A 446 1.70 32.27 -27.40
C ALA A 446 1.91 33.73 -26.97
N SER A 447 1.46 34.11 -25.77
CA SER A 447 1.70 35.46 -25.22
C SER A 447 3.19 35.74 -24.98
N THR A 448 3.97 34.73 -24.62
CA THR A 448 5.42 34.84 -24.39
C THR A 448 6.16 35.07 -25.72
N GLU A 449 5.75 34.41 -26.79
CA GLU A 449 6.27 34.65 -28.15
C GLU A 449 5.95 36.07 -28.62
N GLU A 450 4.71 36.54 -28.41
CA GLU A 450 4.30 37.91 -28.74
C GLU A 450 5.07 38.96 -27.94
N LEU A 451 5.23 38.76 -26.63
CA LEU A 451 6.04 39.62 -25.77
C LEU A 451 7.51 39.64 -26.19
N SER A 452 8.07 38.51 -26.60
CA SER A 452 9.45 38.44 -27.11
C SER A 452 9.62 39.30 -28.36
N ALA A 453 8.69 39.19 -29.31
CA ALA A 453 8.69 40.01 -30.52
C ALA A 453 8.57 41.51 -30.20
N GLN A 454 7.69 41.87 -29.26
CA GLN A 454 7.51 43.25 -28.86
C GLN A 454 8.75 43.83 -28.15
N VAL A 455 9.43 43.03 -27.33
CA VAL A 455 10.70 43.43 -26.70
C VAL A 455 11.78 43.71 -27.76
N GLU A 456 11.90 42.87 -28.78
CA GLU A 456 12.83 43.09 -29.89
C GLU A 456 12.52 44.39 -30.66
N GLU A 457 11.24 44.66 -30.92
CA GLU A 457 10.79 45.88 -31.57
C GLU A 457 11.10 47.14 -30.75
N VAL A 458 10.84 47.11 -29.43
CA VAL A 458 11.17 48.23 -28.54
C VAL A 458 12.69 48.43 -28.46
N ALA A 459 13.47 47.36 -28.42
CA ALA A 459 14.94 47.45 -28.45
C ALA A 459 15.45 48.08 -29.76
N ALA A 460 14.85 47.73 -30.90
CA ALA A 460 15.17 48.33 -32.19
C ALA A 460 14.77 49.82 -32.25
N SER A 461 13.61 50.17 -31.67
CA SER A 461 13.14 51.55 -31.58
C SER A 461 14.04 52.39 -30.67
N ALA A 462 14.49 51.84 -29.55
CA ALA A 462 15.45 52.48 -28.65
C ALA A 462 16.77 52.78 -29.35
N ARG A 463 17.34 51.82 -30.10
CA ARG A 463 18.55 52.06 -30.91
C ARG A 463 18.34 53.14 -31.96
N SER A 464 17.18 53.15 -32.62
CA SER A 464 16.85 54.18 -33.62
C SER A 464 16.77 55.59 -33.00
N LEU A 465 16.23 55.72 -31.78
CA LEU A 465 16.19 56.98 -31.04
C LEU A 465 17.59 57.43 -30.57
N GLU A 466 18.44 56.48 -30.18
CA GLU A 466 19.83 56.76 -29.83
C GLU A 466 20.60 57.28 -31.05
N ASP A 467 20.47 56.62 -32.21
CA ASP A 467 21.05 57.08 -33.47
C ASP A 467 20.54 58.48 -33.86
N LEU A 468 19.24 58.73 -33.73
CA LEU A 468 18.65 60.05 -34.01
C LEU A 468 19.20 61.13 -33.07
N SER A 469 19.35 60.82 -31.78
CA SER A 469 20.01 61.70 -30.81
C SER A 469 21.43 62.04 -31.24
N GLN A 470 22.21 61.04 -31.70
CA GLN A 470 23.59 61.29 -32.13
C GLN A 470 23.67 62.11 -33.41
N VAL A 471 22.75 61.90 -34.35
CA VAL A 471 22.63 62.75 -35.54
C VAL A 471 22.30 64.19 -35.13
N LEU A 472 21.37 64.40 -34.19
CA LEU A 472 21.04 65.74 -33.70
C LEU A 472 22.22 66.41 -32.99
N LEU A 473 22.96 65.67 -32.15
CA LEU A 473 24.18 66.17 -31.51
C LEU A 473 25.29 66.48 -32.53
N ASP A 474 25.44 65.68 -33.59
CA ASP A 474 26.37 65.98 -34.70
C ASP A 474 25.99 67.28 -35.40
N VAL A 475 24.71 67.48 -35.72
CA VAL A 475 24.22 68.72 -36.34
C VAL A 475 24.44 69.93 -35.43
N VAL A 476 24.15 69.81 -34.13
CA VAL A 476 24.43 70.85 -33.13
C VAL A 476 25.93 71.15 -33.05
N SER A 477 26.81 70.15 -33.15
CA SER A 477 28.26 70.33 -33.04
C SER A 477 28.88 71.18 -34.16
N ARG A 478 28.17 71.34 -35.28
CA ARG A 478 28.56 72.25 -36.37
C ARG A 478 28.46 73.73 -35.98
N PHE A 479 27.71 74.03 -34.91
CA PHE A 479 27.61 75.36 -34.35
C PHE A 479 28.64 75.56 -33.22
N LYS A 480 29.46 76.60 -33.31
CA LYS A 480 30.41 76.98 -32.25
C LYS A 480 29.66 77.80 -31.21
N LEU A 481 29.50 77.23 -30.02
CA LEU A 481 28.98 77.90 -28.84
C LEU A 481 30.15 78.40 -27.99
N GLN A 482 29.93 79.42 -27.16
CA GLN A 482 30.95 79.87 -26.21
C GLN A 482 31.33 78.69 -25.33
N ALA A 483 32.64 78.39 -25.25
CA ALA A 483 33.14 77.39 -24.32
C ALA A 483 32.69 77.80 -22.92
N GLN A 484 31.84 76.98 -22.29
CA GLN A 484 31.57 77.09 -20.86
C GLN A 484 32.92 77.16 -20.15
N SER A 485 33.17 78.32 -19.55
CA SER A 485 34.29 78.52 -18.64
C SER A 485 34.19 77.44 -17.56
N GLY A 486 35.27 76.67 -17.40
CA GLY A 486 35.25 75.40 -16.71
C GLY A 486 34.78 75.48 -15.25
N ASP A 487 34.09 74.42 -14.84
CA ASP A 487 34.21 73.89 -13.48
C ASP A 487 34.55 72.41 -13.58
N GLY A 488 35.85 72.14 -13.55
CA GLY A 488 36.39 70.79 -13.39
C GLY A 488 36.12 70.29 -11.98
N ARG A 489 34.95 69.69 -11.76
CA ARG A 489 34.68 68.86 -10.58
C ARG A 489 33.73 67.71 -10.93
N ARG A 490 34.24 66.71 -11.65
CA ARG A 490 33.54 65.41 -11.81
C ARG A 490 34.51 64.24 -11.97
N GLU A 491 35.56 64.19 -11.16
CA GLU A 491 36.37 62.98 -10.94
C GLU A 491 36.63 62.79 -9.44
N GLU A 492 35.60 62.39 -8.69
CA GLU A 492 35.78 61.71 -7.39
C GLU A 492 34.42 61.21 -6.88
N LYS A 493 33.94 60.07 -7.39
CA LYS A 493 32.94 59.21 -6.71
C LYS A 493 32.71 57.89 -7.46
N LEU A 494 33.77 57.15 -7.76
CA LEU A 494 33.66 55.76 -8.21
C LEU A 494 34.89 54.95 -7.77
N SER A 495 35.16 54.91 -6.46
CA SER A 495 36.13 53.95 -5.88
C SER A 495 35.91 53.78 -4.37
N SER A 496 34.74 53.28 -3.97
CA SER A 496 34.57 52.70 -2.62
C SER A 496 33.38 51.74 -2.56
N MET A 497 33.47 50.61 -3.24
CA MET A 497 32.72 49.40 -2.88
C MET A 497 33.58 48.18 -3.20
N LYS A 498 34.41 47.77 -2.23
CA LYS A 498 34.93 46.40 -2.14
C LYS A 498 33.84 45.49 -1.55
N PRO A 499 33.72 44.23 -2.01
CA PRO A 499 32.77 43.27 -1.48
C PRO A 499 33.25 42.73 -0.13
N ALA A 500 32.36 42.70 0.86
CA ALA A 500 32.59 42.00 2.11
C ALA A 500 32.44 40.49 1.88
N MET A 501 33.55 39.76 2.06
CA MET A 501 33.55 38.34 2.39
C MET A 501 32.77 38.11 3.69
N VAL A 502 31.85 37.15 3.68
CA VAL A 502 31.38 36.47 4.89
C VAL A 502 31.87 35.02 4.80
N ALA A 503 32.83 34.70 5.64
CA ALA A 503 33.16 33.35 6.05
C ALA A 503 32.40 33.04 7.35
N GLY A 504 31.90 31.82 7.52
CA GLY A 504 31.57 31.31 8.86
C GLY A 504 30.47 30.24 8.91
N ASN A 505 30.92 29.00 9.17
CA ASN A 505 30.21 27.83 9.72
C ASN A 505 29.30 27.04 8.76
N GLY A 506 29.48 25.74 8.51
CA GLY A 506 30.19 24.72 9.27
C GLY A 506 29.30 24.13 10.36
N HIS A 507 28.42 23.19 10.00
CA HIS A 507 28.02 22.06 10.85
C HIS A 507 27.55 20.89 9.99
N SER A 508 28.35 19.83 10.05
CA SER A 508 28.02 18.46 9.72
C SER A 508 26.92 17.92 10.63
N GLN A 509 25.95 17.18 10.08
CA GLN A 509 25.49 15.95 10.74
C GLN A 509 24.86 15.00 9.72
N SER A 510 25.54 13.87 9.55
CA SER A 510 25.02 12.62 9.04
C SER A 510 23.94 12.08 9.97
N LEU A 511 22.85 11.57 9.42
CA LEU A 511 22.03 10.56 10.07
C LEU A 511 21.52 9.60 8.99
N SER A 512 22.21 8.47 8.90
CA SER A 512 21.62 7.18 8.55
C SER A 512 20.94 6.63 9.80
N GLU A 513 19.66 6.26 9.74
CA GLU A 513 19.20 4.97 10.24
C GLU A 513 17.75 4.67 9.84
N LYS A 514 17.53 3.37 9.64
CA LYS A 514 16.28 2.64 9.40
C LYS A 514 15.21 2.96 10.46
N VAL A 515 13.95 3.06 10.04
CA VAL A 515 12.87 2.05 10.20
C VAL A 515 11.84 2.31 9.10
#